data_AF-A0A177Q220-F1
#
_entry.id   AF-A0A177Q220-F1
#
_cell.length_a   1.000
_cell.length_b   1.000
_cell.length_c   1.000
_cell.angle_alpha   90.00
_cell.angle_beta   90.00
_cell.angle_gamma   90.00
#
_symmetry.space_group_name_H-M   'P 1'
#
loop_
_entity.id
_entity.type
_entity.pdbx_description
1 polymer ?
#
loop_
_entity_poly.entity_id
_entity_poly.type
_entity_poly.pdbx_seq_one_letter_code
_entity_poly.pdbx_strand_id
1 'polypeptide(L)'
;MSSSSITCATSGCIVVLGNSFGTTYSGNQAPTATGDIGANAAIYISDSAGTIIGGTEGTTPGGPCSGACNVIAVNEFGVSLVRDRGTQIYGNYFGSNRGGFTSNSGGANGRLSVGIAVRVAEDSSGARIGGSLPGQGNLMSARVRGVWVEASNPVNTDVRVQGNRIGTTANGLQQIAGGSGNSGVLVDGDGTDGSVVVGGDQPGEGNVIAFLGLDNPPGNAGVVASPEFRGVLTVSGNSIHSNGVQGIDLNRDGPTLNDLILDLDEGPNGLQNFPELTSASSESAVVSELRVRGHMLGSISPYHIELFWSETCDLPDKAGGQKLIDAFDLPHGGESNVPFERIVAMTPPVLRGHFVTATATDLAGHTSEFSPCVKITKETRTVDPANAGSTIIKIENDDDIVPGDRLNLPGANTGETGMVQSVTPAGAVFPTAAAATITFAAPLQFAHPAGQTVVKLPPPGCGASLGRCQLQRLVGRW
;
A
#
# COMPACT_ATOMS: atom_id res chain seq x y z
N MET A 1 21.43 -36.76 8.49
CA MET A 1 22.15 -35.53 8.11
C MET A 1 21.43 -34.93 6.92
N SER A 2 20.72 -33.83 7.08
CA SER A 2 20.16 -33.07 5.95
C SER A 2 20.19 -31.57 6.29
N SER A 3 21.35 -31.13 6.77
CA SER A 3 21.72 -29.74 6.97
C SER A 3 22.54 -29.32 5.76
N SER A 4 21.87 -29.03 4.65
CA SER A 4 22.52 -28.47 3.48
C SER A 4 22.40 -26.95 3.59
N SER A 5 23.52 -26.24 3.68
CA SER A 5 23.59 -24.81 3.36
C SER A 5 24.56 -24.66 2.19
N ILE A 6 24.34 -23.65 1.35
CA ILE A 6 25.23 -23.31 0.25
C ILE A 6 25.94 -22.01 0.59
N THR A 7 27.27 -22.04 0.61
CA THR A 7 28.10 -20.84 0.74
C THR A 7 28.85 -20.62 -0.57
N CYS A 8 28.69 -19.43 -1.14
CA CYS A 8 29.33 -19.03 -2.38
C CYS A 8 30.26 -17.85 -2.10
N ALA A 9 31.57 -18.06 -2.22
CA ALA A 9 32.59 -17.03 -2.03
C ALA A 9 33.58 -17.01 -3.20
N THR A 10 34.00 -15.80 -3.61
CA THR A 10 35.19 -15.49 -4.44
C THR A 10 35.37 -16.16 -5.81
N SER A 11 34.38 -16.89 -6.34
CA SER A 11 34.18 -17.14 -7.78
C SER A 11 32.90 -17.95 -8.03
N GLY A 12 31.78 -17.23 -8.17
CA GLY A 12 30.53 -17.62 -8.83
C GLY A 12 29.92 -18.99 -8.51
N CYS A 13 28.96 -19.04 -7.58
CA CYS A 13 27.87 -20.01 -7.73
C CYS A 13 27.04 -19.55 -8.91
N ILE A 14 27.15 -20.24 -10.05
CA ILE A 14 26.50 -19.77 -11.27
C ILE A 14 24.98 -19.90 -11.11
N VAL A 15 24.49 -20.99 -10.50
CA VAL A 15 23.07 -21.37 -10.51
C VAL A 15 22.72 -22.30 -9.33
N VAL A 16 21.68 -21.99 -8.54
CA VAL A 16 21.11 -22.83 -7.46
C VAL A 16 19.63 -23.09 -7.74
N LEU A 17 19.28 -24.29 -8.23
CA LEU A 17 17.91 -24.63 -8.68
C LEU A 17 17.39 -25.93 -8.08
N GLY A 18 16.10 -26.01 -7.83
CA GLY A 18 15.38 -27.26 -7.54
C GLY A 18 15.69 -27.89 -6.17
N ASN A 19 16.30 -27.15 -5.25
CA ASN A 19 16.75 -27.67 -3.96
C ASN A 19 15.66 -27.62 -2.89
N SER A 20 15.88 -28.35 -1.81
CA SER A 20 15.03 -28.35 -0.62
C SER A 20 15.90 -28.21 0.62
N PHE A 21 15.82 -27.05 1.28
CA PHE A 21 16.62 -26.68 2.44
C PHE A 21 15.77 -26.76 3.70
N GLY A 22 16.24 -27.55 4.68
CA GLY A 22 15.55 -27.68 5.97
C GLY A 22 14.18 -28.38 5.89
N THR A 23 13.91 -29.13 4.81
CA THR A 23 12.65 -29.85 4.58
C THR A 23 12.87 -31.29 4.13
N THR A 24 11.82 -32.09 4.29
CA THR A 24 11.58 -33.30 3.49
C THR A 24 11.25 -32.94 2.05
N TYR A 25 11.32 -33.90 1.13
CA TYR A 25 10.96 -33.70 -0.29
C TYR A 25 9.56 -33.08 -0.49
N SER A 26 8.58 -33.43 0.35
CA SER A 26 7.24 -32.83 0.37
C SER A 26 7.20 -31.35 0.80
N GLY A 27 8.32 -30.76 1.19
CA GLY A 27 8.41 -29.42 1.74
C GLY A 27 7.93 -29.31 3.19
N ASN A 28 7.52 -30.43 3.81
CA ASN A 28 7.26 -30.52 5.24
C ASN A 28 8.58 -30.57 6.00
N GLN A 29 8.61 -30.07 7.23
CA GLN A 29 9.79 -30.11 8.10
C GLN A 29 10.47 -31.48 8.14
N ALA A 30 11.80 -31.50 8.09
CA ALA A 30 12.57 -32.72 8.34
C ALA A 30 12.54 -33.05 9.85
N PRO A 31 12.23 -34.29 10.28
CA PRO A 31 12.03 -34.64 11.70
C PRO A 31 13.21 -34.35 12.65
N THR A 32 14.41 -34.11 12.12
CA THR A 32 15.63 -33.84 12.89
C THR A 32 16.16 -32.41 12.72
N ALA A 33 15.44 -31.51 12.04
CA ALA A 33 15.81 -30.10 11.92
C ALA A 33 15.34 -29.32 13.15
N THR A 34 15.87 -29.67 14.33
CA THR A 34 15.48 -29.08 15.63
C THR A 34 16.36 -27.91 16.06
N GLY A 35 17.02 -27.23 15.13
CA GLY A 35 17.87 -26.07 15.41
C GLY A 35 18.31 -25.41 14.11
N ASP A 36 18.81 -24.18 14.21
CA ASP A 36 19.48 -23.48 13.10
C ASP A 36 20.37 -24.48 12.36
N ILE A 37 20.15 -24.57 11.04
CA ILE A 37 21.15 -25.17 10.17
C ILE A 37 22.42 -24.37 10.49
N GLY A 38 23.55 -24.98 10.83
CA GLY A 38 24.68 -24.29 11.49
C GLY A 38 25.35 -23.11 10.75
N ALA A 39 24.72 -22.54 9.71
CA ALA A 39 24.97 -21.26 9.09
C ALA A 39 23.71 -20.37 9.22
N ASN A 40 23.87 -19.08 9.53
CA ASN A 40 22.74 -18.14 9.67
C ASN A 40 21.82 -18.08 8.43
N ALA A 41 22.29 -18.51 7.24
CA ALA A 41 21.49 -18.54 6.00
C ALA A 41 21.45 -19.92 5.33
N ALA A 42 20.34 -20.22 4.64
CA ALA A 42 20.25 -21.41 3.78
C ALA A 42 21.20 -21.30 2.59
N ILE A 43 21.20 -20.13 1.97
CA ILE A 43 22.10 -19.76 0.89
C ILE A 43 22.78 -18.45 1.29
N TYR A 44 24.10 -18.50 1.44
CA TYR A 44 24.93 -17.35 1.76
C TYR A 44 25.81 -17.00 0.57
N ILE A 45 25.60 -15.81 0.01
CA ILE A 45 26.36 -15.29 -1.13
C ILE A 45 27.23 -14.15 -0.62
N SER A 46 28.54 -14.24 -0.81
CA SER A 46 29.46 -13.15 -0.47
C SER A 46 30.56 -12.94 -1.51
N ASP A 47 30.88 -11.67 -1.77
CA ASP A 47 31.86 -11.27 -2.80
C ASP A 47 31.61 -11.96 -4.15
N SER A 48 30.34 -12.03 -4.54
CA SER A 48 29.91 -12.73 -5.75
C SER A 48 29.25 -11.78 -6.74
N ALA A 49 29.08 -12.28 -7.97
CA ALA A 49 28.36 -11.55 -8.99
C ALA A 49 27.57 -12.50 -9.89
N GLY A 50 26.36 -12.08 -10.27
CA GLY A 50 25.52 -12.78 -11.26
C GLY A 50 25.03 -14.15 -10.83
N THR A 51 24.89 -14.42 -9.53
CA THR A 51 24.32 -15.69 -9.04
C THR A 51 22.83 -15.77 -9.38
N ILE A 52 22.36 -16.93 -9.83
CA ILE A 52 20.93 -17.20 -10.03
C ILE A 52 20.45 -18.19 -8.97
N ILE A 53 19.42 -17.82 -8.21
CA ILE A 53 18.76 -18.65 -7.20
C ILE A 53 17.31 -18.87 -7.62
N GLY A 54 16.99 -20.11 -7.96
CA GLY A 54 15.69 -20.47 -8.52
C GLY A 54 15.55 -20.06 -9.99
N GLY A 55 14.35 -20.22 -10.55
CA GLY A 55 14.09 -19.96 -11.97
C GLY A 55 12.67 -20.32 -12.35
N THR A 56 12.32 -20.14 -13.62
CA THR A 56 10.97 -20.38 -14.16
C THR A 56 10.82 -21.73 -14.86
N GLU A 57 11.93 -22.43 -15.14
CA GLU A 57 11.89 -23.68 -15.88
C GLU A 57 11.16 -24.76 -15.07
N GLY A 58 10.07 -25.29 -15.66
CA GLY A 58 9.24 -26.30 -15.02
C GLY A 58 8.50 -25.82 -13.76
N THR A 59 8.40 -24.51 -13.51
CA THR A 59 7.57 -23.95 -12.44
C THR A 59 6.13 -23.73 -12.90
N THR A 60 5.19 -23.72 -11.95
CA THR A 60 3.80 -23.32 -12.19
C THR A 60 3.53 -22.04 -11.42
N PRO A 61 3.27 -20.90 -12.09
CA PRO A 61 2.93 -19.64 -11.41
C PRO A 61 1.71 -19.81 -10.51
N GLY A 62 1.88 -19.50 -9.22
CA GLY A 62 0.84 -19.65 -8.20
C GLY A 62 0.42 -21.09 -7.86
N GLY A 63 1.13 -22.09 -8.41
CA GLY A 63 1.00 -23.50 -8.07
C GLY A 63 2.22 -24.01 -7.30
N PRO A 64 2.26 -25.30 -6.94
CA PRO A 64 3.35 -25.88 -6.13
C PRO A 64 4.75 -25.66 -6.72
N CYS A 65 5.72 -25.47 -5.82
CA CYS A 65 7.13 -25.38 -6.16
C CYS A 65 7.63 -26.65 -6.86
N SER A 66 7.96 -26.49 -8.14
CA SER A 66 8.32 -27.53 -9.10
C SER A 66 9.48 -27.04 -9.97
N GLY A 67 10.15 -27.93 -10.69
CA GLY A 67 11.25 -27.57 -11.59
C GLY A 67 12.38 -26.82 -10.88
N ALA A 68 12.72 -25.64 -11.41
CA ALA A 68 13.83 -24.80 -10.96
C ALA A 68 13.64 -24.15 -9.58
N CYS A 69 12.42 -24.13 -9.03
CA CYS A 69 12.12 -23.51 -7.73
C CYS A 69 12.83 -24.20 -6.56
N ASN A 70 13.43 -23.42 -5.65
CA ASN A 70 13.92 -23.92 -4.37
C ASN A 70 12.87 -23.77 -3.26
N VAL A 71 12.78 -24.77 -2.38
CA VAL A 71 11.99 -24.70 -1.12
C VAL A 71 12.94 -24.52 0.06
N ILE A 72 12.79 -23.44 0.81
CA ILE A 72 13.60 -23.12 1.99
C ILE A 72 12.68 -22.94 3.20
N ALA A 73 12.65 -23.89 4.13
CA ALA A 73 11.66 -23.86 5.22
C ALA A 73 12.15 -23.31 6.54
N VAL A 74 13.41 -23.53 6.89
CA VAL A 74 13.98 -23.10 8.17
C VAL A 74 15.35 -22.52 7.92
N ASN A 75 15.65 -21.42 8.60
CA ASN A 75 16.94 -20.76 8.84
C ASN A 75 16.63 -19.40 9.46
N GLU A 76 17.61 -18.71 10.03
CA GLU A 76 17.45 -17.29 10.33
C GLU A 76 17.21 -16.49 9.04
N PHE A 77 18.03 -16.72 8.01
CA PHE A 77 17.89 -16.16 6.67
C PHE A 77 17.64 -17.24 5.61
N GLY A 78 16.70 -17.02 4.69
CA GLY A 78 16.55 -17.89 3.52
C GLY A 78 17.75 -17.73 2.58
N VAL A 79 17.90 -16.53 2.04
CA VAL A 79 19.06 -16.08 1.28
C VAL A 79 19.67 -14.87 1.98
N SER A 80 21.00 -14.83 2.10
CA SER A 80 21.73 -13.65 2.58
C SER A 80 22.77 -13.24 1.53
N LEU A 81 22.66 -12.01 1.05
CA LEU A 81 23.56 -11.37 0.10
C LEU A 81 24.46 -10.39 0.85
N VAL A 82 25.78 -10.52 0.69
CA VAL A 82 26.78 -9.67 1.35
C VAL A 82 27.87 -9.26 0.37
N ARG A 83 27.98 -7.98 0.03
CA ARG A 83 28.89 -7.46 -1.02
C ARG A 83 28.67 -8.17 -2.37
N ASP A 84 27.41 -8.48 -2.67
CA ASP A 84 27.01 -9.15 -3.90
C ASP A 84 26.70 -8.16 -5.03
N ARG A 85 26.91 -8.57 -6.28
CA ARG A 85 26.56 -7.77 -7.46
C ARG A 85 25.67 -8.53 -8.43
N GLY A 86 24.39 -8.15 -8.50
CA GLY A 86 23.48 -8.61 -9.54
C GLY A 86 22.88 -10.00 -9.33
N THR A 87 22.79 -10.50 -8.09
CA THR A 87 22.09 -11.77 -7.83
C THR A 87 20.61 -11.69 -8.19
N GLN A 88 20.13 -12.75 -8.84
CA GLN A 88 18.74 -12.95 -9.23
C GLN A 88 18.12 -14.06 -8.38
N ILE A 89 16.97 -13.78 -7.76
CA ILE A 89 16.24 -14.71 -6.90
C ILE A 89 14.84 -14.87 -7.46
N TYR A 90 14.58 -15.95 -8.19
CA TYR A 90 13.32 -16.15 -8.92
C TYR A 90 12.57 -17.42 -8.50
N GLY A 91 11.27 -17.27 -8.28
CA GLY A 91 10.34 -18.39 -8.18
C GLY A 91 10.55 -19.30 -6.97
N ASN A 92 11.24 -18.85 -5.92
CA ASN A 92 11.54 -19.65 -4.74
C ASN A 92 10.46 -19.56 -3.66
N TYR A 93 10.40 -20.57 -2.80
CA TYR A 93 9.43 -20.69 -1.72
C TYR A 93 10.17 -20.63 -0.38
N PHE A 94 9.89 -19.59 0.42
CA PHE A 94 10.52 -19.35 1.71
C PHE A 94 9.50 -19.49 2.84
N GLY A 95 9.80 -20.31 3.85
CA GLY A 95 8.97 -20.48 5.04
C GLY A 95 7.64 -21.23 4.84
N SER A 96 7.37 -21.71 3.63
CA SER A 96 6.18 -22.48 3.29
C SER A 96 6.52 -23.91 2.86
N ASN A 97 5.51 -24.79 2.88
CA ASN A 97 5.64 -26.11 2.28
C ASN A 97 5.73 -26.02 0.75
N ARG A 98 6.03 -27.16 0.09
CA ARG A 98 6.18 -27.21 -1.37
C ARG A 98 4.89 -26.79 -2.12
N GLY A 99 3.73 -26.94 -1.49
CA GLY A 99 2.45 -26.47 -2.04
C GLY A 99 2.26 -24.96 -1.96
N GLY A 100 2.92 -24.27 -1.01
CA GLY A 100 2.78 -22.83 -0.79
C GLY A 100 1.48 -22.41 -0.11
N PHE A 101 0.78 -23.34 0.55
CA PHE A 101 -0.51 -23.07 1.21
C PHE A 101 -0.45 -23.17 2.73
N THR A 102 0.65 -23.71 3.26
CA THR A 102 0.83 -23.87 4.71
C THR A 102 2.22 -23.41 5.06
N SER A 103 2.32 -22.56 6.09
CA SER A 103 3.59 -22.19 6.65
C SER A 103 4.16 -23.38 7.39
N ASN A 104 5.48 -23.41 7.48
CA ASN A 104 6.21 -24.53 8.06
C ASN A 104 6.35 -24.44 9.59
N SER A 105 5.49 -23.65 10.26
CA SER A 105 5.56 -23.24 11.68
C SER A 105 5.26 -24.31 12.74
N GLY A 106 5.28 -25.59 12.38
CA GLY A 106 4.69 -26.68 13.18
C GLY A 106 5.56 -27.30 14.26
N GLY A 107 6.07 -26.56 15.25
CA GLY A 107 6.63 -27.23 16.43
C GLY A 107 6.87 -26.36 17.66
N ALA A 108 7.07 -27.05 18.79
CA ALA A 108 6.78 -26.63 20.16
C ALA A 108 7.46 -25.34 20.70
N ASN A 109 8.29 -24.65 19.92
CA ASN A 109 9.07 -23.49 20.35
C ASN A 109 8.94 -22.23 19.46
N GLY A 110 8.00 -22.16 18.51
CA GLY A 110 7.70 -20.92 17.77
C GLY A 110 8.82 -20.35 16.86
N ARG A 111 9.85 -21.15 16.55
CA ARG A 111 11.04 -20.76 15.74
C ARG A 111 11.22 -21.57 14.45
N LEU A 112 10.19 -22.27 13.98
CA LEU A 112 10.36 -23.32 12.94
C LEU A 112 9.99 -22.87 11.53
N SER A 113 10.15 -21.58 11.20
CA SER A 113 10.08 -21.07 9.83
C SER A 113 11.31 -20.22 9.55
N VAL A 114 11.59 -19.94 8.28
CA VAL A 114 12.59 -18.93 7.89
C VAL A 114 12.30 -17.63 8.64
N GLY A 115 13.31 -17.07 9.32
CA GLY A 115 13.18 -15.78 10.00
C GLY A 115 12.92 -14.67 8.98
N ILE A 116 13.87 -14.47 8.07
CA ILE A 116 13.84 -13.46 7.00
C ILE A 116 14.07 -14.16 5.66
N ALA A 117 13.19 -13.99 4.67
CA ALA A 117 13.31 -14.73 3.41
C ALA A 117 14.56 -14.31 2.62
N VAL A 118 14.76 -13.01 2.42
CA VAL A 118 15.95 -12.45 1.76
C VAL A 118 16.52 -11.30 2.56
N ARG A 119 17.81 -11.37 2.89
CA ARG A 119 18.60 -10.27 3.46
C ARG A 119 19.58 -9.75 2.41
N VAL A 120 19.63 -8.44 2.24
CA VAL A 120 20.61 -7.74 1.39
C VAL A 120 21.43 -6.81 2.29
N ALA A 121 22.75 -7.00 2.31
CA ALA A 121 23.63 -6.30 3.23
C ALA A 121 25.00 -5.96 2.62
N GLU A 122 25.69 -5.00 3.25
CA GLU A 122 27.07 -4.59 2.98
C GLU A 122 27.39 -4.37 1.49
N ASP A 123 27.26 -3.15 0.95
CA ASP A 123 27.66 -2.82 -0.44
C ASP A 123 27.12 -3.81 -1.50
N SER A 124 25.92 -4.37 -1.28
CA SER A 124 25.29 -5.22 -2.27
C SER A 124 24.56 -4.37 -3.30
N SER A 125 24.73 -4.67 -4.59
CA SER A 125 24.16 -3.89 -5.67
C SER A 125 23.43 -4.75 -6.70
N GLY A 126 22.36 -4.23 -7.28
CA GLY A 126 21.70 -4.86 -8.42
C GLY A 126 20.91 -6.13 -8.11
N ALA A 127 20.59 -6.40 -6.84
CA ALA A 127 19.79 -7.57 -6.47
C ALA A 127 18.40 -7.53 -7.13
N ARG A 128 17.96 -8.65 -7.71
CA ARG A 128 16.64 -8.84 -8.32
C ARG A 128 15.89 -9.91 -7.55
N ILE A 129 14.99 -9.50 -6.68
CA ILE A 129 14.20 -10.38 -5.82
C ILE A 129 12.82 -10.50 -6.44
N GLY A 130 12.61 -11.58 -7.19
CA GLY A 130 11.44 -11.76 -8.04
C GLY A 130 11.55 -10.96 -9.35
N GLY A 131 10.51 -11.03 -10.18
CA GLY A 131 10.49 -10.37 -11.49
C GLY A 131 9.09 -10.40 -12.12
N SER A 132 8.94 -9.74 -13.27
CA SER A 132 7.66 -9.49 -13.92
C SER A 132 7.09 -10.69 -14.69
N LEU A 133 7.93 -11.65 -15.07
CA LEU A 133 7.46 -12.79 -15.85
C LEU A 133 6.76 -13.82 -14.95
N PRO A 134 5.74 -14.54 -15.47
CA PRO A 134 5.09 -15.61 -14.74
C PRO A 134 6.10 -16.62 -14.17
N GLY A 135 6.01 -16.85 -12.86
CA GLY A 135 6.88 -17.78 -12.14
C GLY A 135 8.19 -17.19 -11.64
N GLN A 136 8.51 -15.92 -11.94
CA GLN A 136 9.68 -15.25 -11.36
C GLN A 136 9.42 -14.76 -9.94
N GLY A 137 8.18 -14.43 -9.59
CA GLY A 137 7.79 -14.05 -8.24
C GLY A 137 8.10 -15.12 -7.19
N ASN A 138 8.76 -14.74 -6.10
CA ASN A 138 8.96 -15.64 -4.96
C ASN A 138 7.73 -15.65 -4.04
N LEU A 139 7.50 -16.79 -3.37
CA LEU A 139 6.55 -16.90 -2.27
C LEU A 139 7.31 -16.80 -0.93
N MET A 140 6.94 -15.81 -0.11
CA MET A 140 7.62 -15.51 1.14
C MET A 140 6.65 -15.56 2.32
N SER A 141 6.79 -16.60 3.12
CA SER A 141 6.02 -16.86 4.33
C SER A 141 6.93 -16.90 5.56
N ALA A 142 7.87 -15.96 5.58
CA ALA A 142 8.85 -15.83 6.64
C ALA A 142 8.20 -15.33 7.94
N ARG A 143 8.79 -15.71 9.08
CA ARG A 143 8.29 -15.41 10.43
C ARG A 143 8.49 -13.95 10.83
N VAL A 144 9.52 -13.29 10.30
CA VAL A 144 9.89 -11.93 10.71
C VAL A 144 9.71 -10.98 9.54
N ARG A 145 10.36 -11.22 8.40
CA ARG A 145 10.29 -10.33 7.22
C ARG A 145 10.33 -11.11 5.91
N GLY A 146 9.64 -10.64 4.89
CA GLY A 146 9.89 -11.11 3.52
C GLY A 146 11.29 -10.69 3.07
N VAL A 147 11.47 -9.40 2.82
CA VAL A 147 12.75 -8.84 2.40
C VAL A 147 13.27 -7.86 3.46
N TRP A 148 14.57 -7.93 3.74
CA TRP A 148 15.28 -6.96 4.56
C TRP A 148 16.47 -6.40 3.80
N VAL A 149 16.42 -5.12 3.45
CA VAL A 149 17.57 -4.34 2.97
C VAL A 149 18.16 -3.65 4.18
N GLU A 150 19.35 -4.08 4.59
CA GLU A 150 19.95 -3.65 5.85
C GLU A 150 20.73 -2.34 5.71
N ALA A 151 20.72 -1.55 6.78
CA ALA A 151 21.61 -0.42 6.98
C ALA A 151 23.07 -0.85 6.78
N SER A 152 23.78 -0.21 5.87
CA SER A 152 25.15 -0.59 5.53
C SER A 152 25.95 0.58 5.00
N ASN A 153 27.23 0.60 5.38
CA ASN A 153 28.22 1.54 4.87
C ASN A 153 29.40 0.75 4.30
N PRO A 154 29.61 0.69 2.97
CA PRO A 154 28.82 1.34 1.90
C PRO A 154 27.39 0.78 1.73
N VAL A 155 26.50 1.60 1.17
CA VAL A 155 25.06 1.30 0.99
C VAL A 155 24.76 0.24 -0.03
N ASN A 156 23.67 -0.48 0.21
CA ASN A 156 23.03 -1.30 -0.81
C ASN A 156 22.34 -0.42 -1.87
N THR A 157 22.51 -0.76 -3.15
CA THR A 157 22.00 0.05 -4.27
C THR A 157 21.29 -0.80 -5.33
N ASP A 158 20.36 -0.19 -6.08
CA ASP A 158 19.66 -0.86 -7.19
C ASP A 158 19.01 -2.20 -6.79
N VAL A 159 18.41 -2.27 -5.59
CA VAL A 159 17.67 -3.45 -5.14
C VAL A 159 16.25 -3.38 -5.70
N ARG A 160 15.82 -4.40 -6.44
CA ARG A 160 14.44 -4.51 -6.93
C ARG A 160 13.73 -5.71 -6.30
N VAL A 161 12.54 -5.46 -5.76
CA VAL A 161 11.63 -6.46 -5.21
C VAL A 161 10.36 -6.44 -6.06
N GLN A 162 10.17 -7.42 -6.95
CA GLN A 162 9.11 -7.39 -7.96
C GLN A 162 8.37 -8.72 -8.09
N GLY A 163 7.06 -8.67 -8.32
CA GLY A 163 6.21 -9.83 -8.60
C GLY A 163 6.11 -10.86 -7.48
N ASN A 164 6.58 -10.55 -6.27
CA ASN A 164 6.59 -11.49 -5.15
C ASN A 164 5.23 -11.57 -4.46
N ARG A 165 5.01 -12.67 -3.75
CA ARG A 165 3.86 -12.89 -2.86
C ARG A 165 4.38 -13.02 -1.44
N ILE A 166 4.07 -12.05 -0.59
CA ILE A 166 4.60 -11.95 0.78
C ILE A 166 3.42 -11.98 1.77
N GLY A 167 3.48 -12.91 2.72
CA GLY A 167 2.42 -13.12 3.72
C GLY A 167 1.18 -13.88 3.24
N THR A 168 1.08 -14.13 1.94
CA THR A 168 -0.05 -14.82 1.30
C THR A 168 0.28 -16.28 0.97
N THR A 169 -0.72 -17.04 0.53
CA THR A 169 -0.52 -18.35 -0.11
C THR A 169 -0.05 -18.21 -1.56
N ALA A 170 0.37 -19.30 -2.20
CA ALA A 170 0.86 -19.31 -3.58
C ALA A 170 -0.08 -18.62 -4.59
N ASN A 171 -1.41 -18.70 -4.39
CA ASN A 171 -2.37 -18.03 -5.25
C ASN A 171 -2.58 -16.53 -4.93
N GLY A 172 -2.02 -16.04 -3.82
CA GLY A 172 -2.06 -14.64 -3.37
C GLY A 172 -3.38 -14.19 -2.74
N LEU A 173 -4.35 -15.08 -2.58
CA LEU A 173 -5.72 -14.71 -2.21
C LEU A 173 -6.00 -14.84 -0.71
N GLN A 174 -5.20 -15.63 0.00
CA GLN A 174 -5.46 -16.00 1.39
C GLN A 174 -4.20 -15.83 2.22
N GLN A 175 -4.38 -15.51 3.51
CA GLN A 175 -3.33 -15.63 4.50
C GLN A 175 -2.77 -17.05 4.48
N ILE A 176 -1.44 -17.18 4.54
CA ILE A 176 -0.85 -18.51 4.68
C ILE A 176 -1.14 -19.09 6.07
N ALA A 177 -1.65 -20.32 6.10
CA ALA A 177 -2.00 -20.98 7.35
C ALA A 177 -0.75 -21.20 8.23
N GLY A 178 -0.83 -20.82 9.51
CA GLY A 178 0.23 -21.06 10.50
C GLY A 178 1.22 -19.92 10.69
N GLY A 179 1.05 -18.76 10.03
CA GLY A 179 1.72 -17.54 10.45
C GLY A 179 2.11 -16.62 9.31
N SER A 180 2.15 -15.33 9.62
CA SER A 180 2.44 -14.22 8.74
C SER A 180 3.45 -13.34 9.43
N GLY A 181 4.59 -13.08 8.80
CA GLY A 181 5.66 -12.30 9.42
C GLY A 181 5.23 -10.87 9.75
N ASN A 182 6.12 -10.15 10.45
CA ASN A 182 5.88 -8.78 10.86
C ASN A 182 5.80 -7.88 9.63
N SER A 183 6.88 -7.79 8.83
CA SER A 183 6.99 -6.85 7.70
C SER A 183 7.11 -7.55 6.35
N GLY A 184 6.63 -6.90 5.29
CA GLY A 184 6.75 -7.42 3.93
C GLY A 184 8.14 -7.14 3.39
N VAL A 185 8.44 -5.86 3.26
CA VAL A 185 9.76 -5.34 2.92
C VAL A 185 10.16 -4.32 3.99
N LEU A 186 11.34 -4.48 4.58
CA LEU A 186 11.95 -3.47 5.44
C LEU A 186 13.22 -2.96 4.79
N VAL A 187 13.35 -1.64 4.72
CA VAL A 187 14.56 -0.94 4.30
C VAL A 187 15.08 -0.15 5.49
N ASP A 188 16.22 -0.57 6.03
CA ASP A 188 16.92 0.17 7.07
C ASP A 188 17.97 1.11 6.44
N GLY A 189 18.21 2.24 7.09
CA GLY A 189 19.23 3.21 6.70
C GLY A 189 20.36 3.36 7.69
N ASP A 190 21.49 3.88 7.21
CA ASP A 190 22.61 4.35 8.03
C ASP A 190 22.89 5.85 7.83
N GLY A 191 21.98 6.57 7.15
CA GLY A 191 22.11 7.97 6.79
C GLY A 191 22.70 8.27 5.41
N THR A 192 22.86 7.27 4.52
CA THR A 192 23.39 7.49 3.16
C THR A 192 22.48 6.99 2.01
N ASP A 193 22.74 7.46 0.78
CA ASP A 193 21.80 7.38 -0.36
C ASP A 193 21.91 6.06 -1.14
N GLY A 194 21.06 5.08 -0.81
CA GLY A 194 20.79 3.88 -1.62
C GLY A 194 19.55 4.04 -2.51
N SER A 195 19.26 3.04 -3.35
CA SER A 195 18.00 2.98 -4.10
C SER A 195 17.34 1.59 -4.02
N VAL A 196 16.06 1.59 -3.68
CA VAL A 196 15.23 0.38 -3.56
C VAL A 196 13.92 0.60 -4.32
N VAL A 197 13.57 -0.36 -5.16
CA VAL A 197 12.27 -0.37 -5.86
C VAL A 197 11.48 -1.58 -5.37
N VAL A 198 10.27 -1.31 -4.86
CA VAL A 198 9.29 -2.33 -4.49
C VAL A 198 8.12 -2.23 -5.46
N GLY A 199 8.00 -3.21 -6.35
CA GLY A 199 6.98 -3.25 -7.38
C GLY A 199 7.42 -2.58 -8.70
N GLY A 200 6.48 -1.97 -9.41
CA GLY A 200 6.69 -1.31 -10.69
C GLY A 200 5.38 -1.14 -11.46
N ASP A 201 5.44 -0.31 -12.51
CA ASP A 201 4.28 0.10 -13.31
C ASP A 201 3.95 -0.89 -14.44
N GLN A 202 4.84 -1.86 -14.73
CA GLN A 202 4.59 -2.85 -15.78
C GLN A 202 3.83 -4.07 -15.24
N PRO A 203 3.02 -4.74 -16.10
CA PRO A 203 2.31 -5.96 -15.74
C PRO A 203 3.25 -7.02 -15.12
N GLY A 204 2.90 -7.49 -13.93
CA GLY A 204 3.64 -8.51 -13.20
C GLY A 204 4.74 -7.99 -12.27
N GLU A 205 5.08 -6.69 -12.32
CA GLU A 205 6.10 -6.11 -11.43
C GLU A 205 5.59 -5.87 -10.01
N GLY A 206 4.30 -5.56 -9.85
CA GLY A 206 3.66 -5.39 -8.55
C GLY A 206 3.74 -6.62 -7.65
N ASN A 207 4.15 -6.43 -6.41
CA ASN A 207 4.11 -7.48 -5.39
C ASN A 207 2.70 -7.57 -4.78
N VAL A 208 2.34 -8.75 -4.26
CA VAL A 208 1.21 -8.93 -3.34
C VAL A 208 1.76 -9.04 -1.92
N ILE A 209 1.47 -8.06 -1.08
CA ILE A 209 1.98 -7.94 0.30
C ILE A 209 0.78 -7.81 1.24
N ALA A 210 0.36 -8.93 1.82
CA ALA A 210 -0.87 -8.95 2.60
C ALA A 210 -0.82 -9.90 3.79
N PHE A 211 -1.74 -9.68 4.73
CA PHE A 211 -1.93 -10.48 5.94
C PHE A 211 -0.75 -10.45 6.92
N LEU A 212 0.08 -9.41 6.91
CA LEU A 212 1.25 -9.27 7.77
C LEU A 212 0.95 -8.50 9.05
N GLY A 213 1.79 -8.66 10.09
CA GLY A 213 1.66 -7.89 11.33
C GLY A 213 0.37 -8.14 12.11
N LEU A 214 -0.25 -9.32 11.95
CA LEU A 214 -1.51 -9.71 12.62
C LEU A 214 -1.29 -10.26 14.05
N ASP A 215 -0.05 -10.37 14.50
CA ASP A 215 0.32 -10.80 15.85
C ASP A 215 -0.05 -9.74 16.92
N ASN A 216 0.00 -10.12 18.19
CA ASN A 216 -0.26 -9.22 19.33
C ASN A 216 0.95 -9.17 20.28
N PRO A 217 1.64 -8.02 20.45
CA PRO A 217 1.34 -6.74 19.81
C PRO A 217 1.66 -6.75 18.31
N PRO A 218 0.90 -6.00 17.49
CA PRO A 218 1.16 -5.94 16.05
C PRO A 218 2.53 -5.29 15.77
N GLY A 219 3.28 -5.86 14.83
CA GLY A 219 4.57 -5.36 14.33
C GLY A 219 4.45 -4.72 12.94
N ASN A 220 5.48 -4.00 12.47
CA ASN A 220 5.40 -3.16 11.25
C ASN A 220 5.05 -3.98 10.00
N ALA A 221 4.01 -3.62 9.25
CA ALA A 221 3.49 -4.44 8.15
C ALA A 221 3.61 -3.71 6.79
N GLY A 222 3.44 -4.43 5.68
CA GLY A 222 3.60 -3.84 4.35
C GLY A 222 5.06 -3.53 3.98
N VAL A 223 5.30 -2.33 3.45
CA VAL A 223 6.63 -1.79 3.11
C VAL A 223 7.03 -0.75 4.15
N VAL A 224 8.23 -0.86 4.71
CA VAL A 224 8.65 -0.03 5.84
C VAL A 224 10.05 0.54 5.58
N ALA A 225 10.25 1.82 5.91
CA ALA A 225 11.56 2.46 5.88
C ALA A 225 11.95 2.97 7.28
N SER A 226 13.16 2.69 7.74
CA SER A 226 13.63 3.12 9.07
C SER A 226 13.91 4.63 9.11
N PRO A 227 13.82 5.28 10.28
CA PRO A 227 14.07 6.72 10.46
C PRO A 227 15.37 7.27 9.87
N GLU A 228 16.39 6.43 9.75
CA GLU A 228 17.73 6.77 9.29
C GLU A 228 17.91 6.59 7.77
N PHE A 229 16.91 6.05 7.06
CA PHE A 229 16.97 5.89 5.61
C PHE A 229 16.88 7.25 4.91
N ARG A 230 17.85 7.53 4.04
CA ARG A 230 17.94 8.79 3.26
C ARG A 230 18.01 8.57 1.74
N GLY A 231 17.97 7.30 1.31
CA GLY A 231 17.93 6.95 -0.10
C GLY A 231 16.55 7.10 -0.74
N VAL A 232 16.44 6.59 -1.96
CA VAL A 232 15.19 6.55 -2.73
C VAL A 232 14.50 5.21 -2.53
N LEU A 233 13.28 5.23 -2.01
CA LEU A 233 12.38 4.08 -1.96
C LEU A 233 11.18 4.32 -2.87
N THR A 234 11.17 3.68 -4.05
CA THR A 234 10.03 3.72 -4.96
C THR A 234 9.11 2.55 -4.67
N VAL A 235 7.83 2.82 -4.42
CA VAL A 235 6.78 1.82 -4.19
C VAL A 235 5.66 2.02 -5.21
N SER A 236 5.53 1.13 -6.19
CA SER A 236 4.54 1.30 -7.27
C SER A 236 3.89 -0.01 -7.68
N GLY A 237 2.63 0.04 -8.08
CA GLY A 237 1.89 -1.08 -8.66
C GLY A 237 1.66 -2.28 -7.74
N ASN A 238 1.98 -2.17 -6.44
CA ASN A 238 1.81 -3.26 -5.48
C ASN A 238 0.34 -3.41 -5.05
N SER A 239 -0.02 -4.63 -4.69
CA SER A 239 -1.24 -4.95 -3.94
C SER A 239 -0.86 -5.10 -2.46
N ILE A 240 -1.11 -4.07 -1.66
CA ILE A 240 -0.75 -4.00 -0.23
C ILE A 240 -2.03 -3.86 0.59
N HIS A 241 -2.47 -4.92 1.26
CA HIS A 241 -3.79 -4.92 1.92
C HIS A 241 -3.87 -5.92 3.08
N SER A 242 -4.96 -5.83 3.86
CA SER A 242 -5.28 -6.78 4.94
C SER A 242 -4.13 -7.01 5.94
N ASN A 243 -3.28 -6.00 6.10
CA ASN A 243 -2.17 -6.00 7.05
C ASN A 243 -2.68 -5.45 8.39
N GLY A 244 -2.11 -5.88 9.52
CA GLY A 244 -2.51 -5.43 10.85
C GLY A 244 -2.09 -3.99 11.20
N VAL A 245 -1.19 -3.41 10.39
CA VAL A 245 -0.63 -2.05 10.55
C VAL A 245 -0.67 -1.32 9.20
N GLN A 246 0.20 -0.34 8.96
CA GLN A 246 0.26 0.49 7.75
C GLN A 246 0.58 -0.36 6.51
N GLY A 247 0.13 0.08 5.33
CA GLY A 247 0.57 -0.50 4.05
C GLY A 247 1.99 -0.05 3.66
N ILE A 248 2.27 1.25 3.81
CA ILE A 248 3.60 1.85 3.63
C ILE A 248 3.84 2.72 4.86
N ASP A 249 4.91 2.43 5.60
CA ASP A 249 5.28 3.12 6.85
C ASP A 249 6.66 3.75 6.66
N LEU A 250 6.70 5.05 6.41
CA LEU A 250 7.93 5.84 6.40
C LEU A 250 8.23 6.23 7.84
N ASN A 251 9.48 6.13 8.28
CA ASN A 251 9.90 6.49 9.64
C ASN A 251 9.43 5.54 10.76
N ARG A 252 8.57 4.55 10.47
CA ARG A 252 8.18 3.50 11.44
C ARG A 252 7.48 4.07 12.68
N ASP A 253 6.75 5.16 12.50
CA ASP A 253 5.97 5.84 13.53
C ASP A 253 4.46 5.72 13.28
N GLY A 254 4.07 4.97 12.24
CA GLY A 254 2.69 4.85 11.80
C GLY A 254 2.38 5.92 10.75
N PRO A 255 1.10 6.30 10.57
CA PRO A 255 0.74 7.27 9.55
C PRO A 255 1.39 8.64 9.81
N THR A 256 2.15 9.11 8.83
CA THR A 256 2.76 10.44 8.81
C THR A 256 1.80 11.43 8.15
N LEU A 257 1.47 12.54 8.82
CA LEU A 257 0.57 13.55 8.25
C LEU A 257 1.30 14.43 7.24
N ASN A 258 0.57 14.88 6.21
CA ASN A 258 1.10 15.88 5.27
C ASN A 258 1.53 17.17 5.99
N ASP A 259 2.66 17.73 5.58
CA ASP A 259 3.09 19.07 5.99
C ASP A 259 2.35 20.18 5.21
N LEU A 260 2.41 21.42 5.72
CA LEU A 260 1.73 22.56 5.12
C LEU A 260 2.56 23.34 4.09
N ILE A 261 3.88 23.11 3.99
CA ILE A 261 4.78 23.97 3.21
C ILE A 261 5.78 23.13 2.41
N LEU A 262 5.41 22.86 1.16
CA LEU A 262 6.30 22.41 0.08
C LEU A 262 7.08 21.11 0.34
N ASP A 263 6.64 20.26 1.26
CA ASP A 263 7.25 18.93 1.48
C ASP A 263 8.74 19.08 1.85
N LEU A 264 9.01 19.85 2.91
CA LEU A 264 10.37 20.23 3.34
C LEU A 264 10.91 19.33 4.45
N ASP A 265 10.17 18.30 4.82
CA ASP A 265 10.56 17.39 5.88
C ASP A 265 11.79 16.54 5.50
N GLU A 266 12.56 16.16 6.52
CA GLU A 266 13.69 15.25 6.38
C GLU A 266 13.29 13.86 6.90
N GLY A 267 13.72 12.83 6.18
CA GLY A 267 13.44 11.46 6.58
C GLY A 267 13.49 10.51 5.40
N PRO A 268 13.04 9.26 5.59
CA PRO A 268 12.83 8.32 4.50
C PRO A 268 11.93 8.92 3.43
N ASN A 269 12.37 8.92 2.18
CA ASN A 269 11.65 9.54 1.07
C ASN A 269 11.28 11.02 1.29
N GLY A 270 12.04 11.75 2.11
CA GLY A 270 11.70 13.13 2.49
C GLY A 270 10.36 13.24 3.23
N LEU A 271 9.83 12.12 3.73
CA LEU A 271 8.47 12.02 4.27
C LEU A 271 7.39 12.54 3.30
N GLN A 272 7.59 12.28 2.01
CA GLN A 272 6.78 12.85 0.95
C GLN A 272 5.27 12.81 1.24
N ASN A 273 4.66 13.99 1.16
CA ASN A 273 3.22 14.16 1.24
C ASN A 273 2.47 13.22 0.27
N PHE A 274 1.34 12.67 0.72
CA PHE A 274 0.44 11.88 -0.10
C PHE A 274 -0.69 12.72 -0.72
N PRO A 275 -1.34 12.24 -1.79
CA PRO A 275 -2.52 12.91 -2.35
C PRO A 275 -3.69 12.91 -1.36
N GLU A 276 -4.33 14.06 -1.17
CA GLU A 276 -5.55 14.15 -0.36
C GLU A 276 -6.79 13.97 -1.24
N LEU A 277 -7.43 12.80 -1.10
CA LEU A 277 -8.67 12.49 -1.79
C LEU A 277 -9.85 13.21 -1.12
N THR A 278 -10.61 13.97 -1.90
CA THR A 278 -11.78 14.72 -1.43
C THR A 278 -13.09 13.99 -1.69
N SER A 279 -13.16 13.13 -2.71
CA SER A 279 -14.34 12.30 -2.99
C SER A 279 -14.03 11.14 -3.92
N ALA A 280 -14.77 10.04 -3.76
CA ALA A 280 -14.84 8.93 -4.69
C ALA A 280 -16.33 8.59 -4.87
N SER A 281 -16.86 8.71 -6.09
CA SER A 281 -18.31 8.66 -6.31
C SER A 281 -18.73 7.99 -7.61
N SER A 282 -19.91 7.37 -7.59
CA SER A 282 -20.52 6.74 -8.77
C SER A 282 -22.05 6.74 -8.69
N GLU A 283 -22.72 7.03 -9.80
CA GLU A 283 -24.19 7.04 -9.88
C GLU A 283 -24.82 5.67 -9.58
N SER A 284 -24.17 4.60 -10.03
CA SER A 284 -24.63 3.22 -9.89
C SER A 284 -24.10 2.58 -8.60
N ALA A 285 -24.90 1.71 -7.99
CA ALA A 285 -24.45 0.88 -6.87
C ALA A 285 -23.40 -0.16 -7.30
N VAL A 286 -23.51 -0.63 -8.55
CA VAL A 286 -22.48 -1.41 -9.24
C VAL A 286 -21.63 -0.42 -10.04
N VAL A 287 -20.45 -0.14 -9.52
CA VAL A 287 -19.53 0.89 -9.99
C VAL A 287 -18.74 0.35 -11.17
N SER A 288 -19.14 0.72 -12.38
CA SER A 288 -18.37 0.51 -13.62
C SER A 288 -17.55 1.74 -14.01
N GLU A 289 -17.96 2.91 -13.54
CA GLU A 289 -17.28 4.20 -13.72
C GLU A 289 -17.23 4.91 -12.37
N LEU A 290 -16.03 5.32 -11.96
CA LEU A 290 -15.75 5.94 -10.68
C LEU A 290 -15.15 7.34 -10.92
N ARG A 291 -15.77 8.36 -10.34
CA ARG A 291 -15.21 9.72 -10.30
C ARG A 291 -14.43 9.92 -9.01
N VAL A 292 -13.13 10.20 -9.13
CA VAL A 292 -12.24 10.50 -8.01
C VAL A 292 -11.77 11.94 -8.11
N ARG A 293 -11.85 12.70 -7.01
CA ARG A 293 -11.32 14.07 -6.91
C ARG A 293 -10.39 14.18 -5.73
N GLY A 294 -9.31 14.93 -5.89
CA GLY A 294 -8.36 15.20 -4.82
C GLY A 294 -7.48 16.38 -5.14
N HIS A 295 -6.46 16.57 -4.30
CA HIS A 295 -5.37 17.47 -4.59
C HIS A 295 -4.05 16.92 -4.05
N MET A 296 -2.96 17.42 -4.59
CA MET A 296 -1.61 17.13 -4.12
C MET A 296 -1.01 18.40 -3.52
N LEU A 297 -0.60 18.31 -2.26
CA LEU A 297 0.23 19.32 -1.60
C LEU A 297 1.67 18.83 -1.64
N GLY A 298 2.61 19.64 -2.15
CA GLY A 298 4.01 19.22 -2.11
C GLY A 298 4.97 20.18 -2.80
N SER A 299 6.21 19.70 -2.98
CA SER A 299 7.26 20.36 -3.74
C SER A 299 6.84 20.68 -5.18
N ILE A 300 7.54 21.63 -5.82
CA ILE A 300 7.29 22.09 -7.19
C ILE A 300 7.85 21.09 -8.21
N SER A 301 7.30 19.88 -8.24
CA SER A 301 7.72 18.74 -9.08
C SER A 301 6.50 18.02 -9.63
N PRO A 302 6.53 17.45 -10.85
CA PRO A 302 5.48 16.55 -11.29
C PRO A 302 5.44 15.29 -10.40
N TYR A 303 4.24 14.75 -10.20
CA TYR A 303 4.02 13.54 -9.40
C TYR A 303 3.40 12.45 -10.25
N HIS A 304 3.87 11.22 -10.08
CA HIS A 304 3.15 10.03 -10.51
C HIS A 304 2.15 9.63 -9.42
N ILE A 305 0.86 9.70 -9.71
CA ILE A 305 -0.23 9.39 -8.78
C ILE A 305 -0.79 8.02 -9.13
N GLU A 306 -0.83 7.12 -8.15
CA GLU A 306 -1.50 5.83 -8.26
C GLU A 306 -2.76 5.84 -7.40
N LEU A 307 -3.89 5.42 -7.97
CA LEU A 307 -5.16 5.25 -7.27
C LEU A 307 -5.43 3.76 -7.05
N PHE A 308 -5.81 3.40 -5.83
CA PHE A 308 -6.08 2.03 -5.44
C PHE A 308 -7.49 1.86 -4.92
N TRP A 309 -8.09 0.72 -5.24
CA TRP A 309 -9.33 0.26 -4.65
C TRP A 309 -9.05 -0.80 -3.59
N SER A 310 -9.84 -0.79 -2.51
CA SER A 310 -9.82 -1.80 -1.44
C SER A 310 -11.23 -2.16 -0.98
N GLU A 311 -11.47 -3.45 -0.70
CA GLU A 311 -12.75 -3.94 -0.19
C GLU A 311 -13.04 -3.43 1.24
N THR A 312 -12.02 -3.46 2.11
CA THR A 312 -12.07 -2.91 3.46
C THR A 312 -11.05 -1.78 3.63
N CYS A 313 -11.31 -0.93 4.61
CA CYS A 313 -10.31 -0.02 5.16
C CYS A 313 -10.35 -0.20 6.69
N ASP A 314 -9.43 -1.01 7.20
CA ASP A 314 -9.51 -1.53 8.57
C ASP A 314 -9.32 -0.41 9.62
N LEU A 315 -8.56 0.64 9.28
CA LEU A 315 -8.51 1.94 9.96
C LEU A 315 -8.23 3.06 8.93
N PRO A 316 -8.91 4.22 8.97
CA PRO A 316 -8.74 5.30 7.98
C PRO A 316 -7.28 5.75 7.81
N ASP A 317 -6.51 5.68 8.89
CA ASP A 317 -5.11 6.11 8.94
C ASP A 317 -4.13 4.96 8.66
N LYS A 318 -4.57 3.71 8.55
CA LYS A 318 -3.71 2.54 8.23
C LYS A 318 -3.93 2.03 6.82
N ALA A 319 -4.01 2.97 5.89
CA ALA A 319 -4.44 2.71 4.54
C ALA A 319 -3.48 1.76 3.80
N GLY A 320 -4.07 0.94 2.94
CA GLY A 320 -3.41 0.12 1.94
C GLY A 320 -4.15 0.23 0.61
N GLY A 321 -3.62 -0.41 -0.42
CA GLY A 321 -4.22 -0.48 -1.75
C GLY A 321 -4.30 -1.92 -2.23
N GLN A 322 -5.50 -2.51 -2.30
CA GLN A 322 -5.68 -3.89 -2.73
C GLN A 322 -5.51 -4.07 -4.24
N LYS A 323 -5.98 -3.11 -5.04
CA LYS A 323 -5.86 -3.15 -6.51
C LYS A 323 -5.59 -1.77 -7.06
N LEU A 324 -4.55 -1.62 -7.87
CA LEU A 324 -4.36 -0.43 -8.70
C LEU A 324 -5.53 -0.31 -9.70
N ILE A 325 -6.20 0.84 -9.69
CA ILE A 325 -7.35 1.12 -10.56
C ILE A 325 -7.04 2.21 -11.59
N ASP A 326 -6.08 3.08 -11.32
CA ASP A 326 -5.66 4.15 -12.22
C ASP A 326 -4.25 4.62 -11.84
N ALA A 327 -3.50 5.14 -12.80
CA ALA A 327 -2.19 5.74 -12.61
C ALA A 327 -2.01 6.90 -13.59
N PHE A 328 -1.44 8.02 -13.17
CA PHE A 328 -1.27 9.20 -14.01
C PHE A 328 -0.23 10.17 -13.49
N ASP A 329 0.36 10.92 -14.41
CA ASP A 329 1.24 12.02 -14.07
C ASP A 329 0.41 13.29 -13.84
N LEU A 330 0.57 13.87 -12.66
CA LEU A 330 0.02 15.16 -12.27
C LEU A 330 1.09 16.25 -12.52
N PRO A 331 0.95 17.08 -13.56
CA PRO A 331 1.91 18.14 -13.84
C PRO A 331 1.83 19.25 -12.79
N HIS A 332 2.97 19.79 -12.41
CA HIS A 332 3.03 20.91 -11.47
C HIS A 332 3.05 22.26 -12.23
N GLY A 333 1.98 23.05 -12.08
CA GLY A 333 1.81 24.36 -12.75
C GLY A 333 2.50 25.54 -12.06
N GLY A 334 3.30 25.29 -11.03
CA GLY A 334 3.93 26.30 -10.18
C GLY A 334 3.14 26.62 -8.89
N GLU A 335 2.07 25.88 -8.60
CA GLU A 335 1.23 26.04 -7.42
C GLU A 335 1.46 24.91 -6.42
N SER A 336 1.66 25.21 -5.14
CA SER A 336 1.93 24.20 -4.09
C SER A 336 0.74 23.28 -3.76
N ASN A 337 -0.43 23.54 -4.33
CA ASN A 337 -1.65 22.75 -4.15
C ASN A 337 -2.32 22.51 -5.50
N VAL A 338 -2.14 21.31 -6.06
CA VAL A 338 -2.61 20.99 -7.42
C VAL A 338 -3.84 20.09 -7.34
N PRO A 339 -5.04 20.57 -7.73
CA PRO A 339 -6.23 19.73 -7.75
C PRO A 339 -6.23 18.77 -8.95
N PHE A 340 -6.89 17.62 -8.79
CA PHE A 340 -7.13 16.68 -9.89
C PHE A 340 -8.54 16.07 -9.83
N GLU A 341 -9.01 15.64 -10.99
CA GLU A 341 -10.25 14.90 -11.17
C GLU A 341 -10.04 13.79 -12.21
N ARG A 342 -10.38 12.56 -11.85
CA ARG A 342 -10.25 11.37 -12.71
C ARG A 342 -11.57 10.63 -12.83
N ILE A 343 -11.84 10.15 -14.04
CA ILE A 343 -12.91 9.19 -14.33
C ILE A 343 -12.25 7.86 -14.63
N VAL A 344 -12.51 6.87 -13.78
CA VAL A 344 -11.83 5.58 -13.77
C VAL A 344 -12.80 4.49 -14.20
N ALA A 345 -12.42 3.71 -15.21
CA ALA A 345 -13.17 2.54 -15.64
C ALA A 345 -12.88 1.36 -14.70
N MET A 346 -13.90 0.83 -14.04
CA MET A 346 -13.77 -0.26 -13.08
C MET A 346 -14.06 -1.59 -13.76
N THR A 347 -13.00 -2.35 -14.05
CA THR A 347 -13.08 -3.68 -14.68
C THR A 347 -12.36 -4.76 -13.84
N PRO A 348 -13.08 -5.75 -13.28
CA PRO A 348 -14.55 -5.85 -13.23
C PRO A 348 -15.18 -4.73 -12.38
N PRO A 349 -16.49 -4.46 -12.54
CA PRO A 349 -17.20 -3.50 -11.70
C PRO A 349 -17.11 -3.88 -10.22
N VAL A 350 -17.05 -2.88 -9.34
CA VAL A 350 -17.05 -3.06 -7.89
C VAL A 350 -18.37 -2.55 -7.29
N LEU A 351 -18.54 -2.69 -5.98
CA LEU A 351 -19.70 -2.13 -5.28
C LEU A 351 -19.36 -0.79 -4.64
N ARG A 352 -20.36 0.08 -4.51
CA ARG A 352 -20.29 1.21 -3.57
C ARG A 352 -20.11 0.69 -2.15
N GLY A 353 -19.48 1.50 -1.31
CA GLY A 353 -19.11 1.13 0.06
C GLY A 353 -17.69 0.59 0.22
N HIS A 354 -17.02 0.23 -0.88
CA HIS A 354 -15.58 0.02 -0.91
C HIS A 354 -14.81 1.35 -0.80
N PHE A 355 -13.48 1.28 -0.77
CA PHE A 355 -12.62 2.43 -0.48
C PHE A 355 -11.62 2.71 -1.59
N VAL A 356 -11.19 3.96 -1.69
CA VAL A 356 -10.12 4.44 -2.56
C VAL A 356 -9.02 5.06 -1.72
N THR A 357 -7.77 4.74 -2.05
CA THR A 357 -6.55 5.34 -1.48
C THR A 357 -5.64 5.76 -2.64
N ALA A 358 -4.64 6.58 -2.34
CA ALA A 358 -3.69 7.04 -3.33
C ALA A 358 -2.26 7.10 -2.78
N THR A 359 -1.28 7.01 -3.67
CA THR A 359 0.13 7.36 -3.39
C THR A 359 0.59 8.39 -4.41
N ALA A 360 1.63 9.15 -4.05
CA ALA A 360 2.37 10.02 -4.95
C ALA A 360 3.82 9.57 -5.00
N THR A 361 4.40 9.53 -6.19
CA THR A 361 5.84 9.36 -6.38
C THR A 361 6.40 10.61 -7.07
N ASP A 362 7.41 11.26 -6.49
CA ASP A 362 8.08 12.38 -7.14
C ASP A 362 8.98 11.93 -8.30
N LEU A 363 9.56 12.89 -9.01
CA LEU A 363 10.49 12.64 -10.12
C LEU A 363 11.79 11.93 -9.69
N ALA A 364 12.19 12.05 -8.42
CA ALA A 364 13.37 11.37 -7.88
C ALA A 364 13.07 9.90 -7.52
N GLY A 365 11.80 9.52 -7.41
CA GLY A 365 11.33 8.18 -7.09
C GLY A 365 10.95 8.00 -5.63
N HIS A 366 10.83 9.07 -4.84
CA HIS A 366 10.33 9.02 -3.48
C HIS A 366 8.82 8.81 -3.52
N THR A 367 8.35 7.69 -2.95
CA THR A 367 6.91 7.42 -2.83
C THR A 367 6.39 7.77 -1.44
N SER A 368 5.26 8.46 -1.38
CA SER A 368 4.52 8.75 -0.15
C SER A 368 3.97 7.50 0.52
N GLU A 369 3.51 7.63 1.77
CA GLU A 369 2.57 6.66 2.34
C GLU A 369 1.22 6.66 1.57
N PHE A 370 0.33 5.73 1.90
CA PHE A 370 -1.04 5.77 1.37
C PHE A 370 -1.84 6.92 1.99
N SER A 371 -2.61 7.62 1.16
CA SER A 371 -3.62 8.57 1.62
C SER A 371 -4.66 7.91 2.53
N PRO A 372 -5.33 8.68 3.40
CA PRO A 372 -6.52 8.21 4.08
C PRO A 372 -7.56 7.66 3.10
N CYS A 373 -8.29 6.63 3.53
CA CYS A 373 -9.31 5.98 2.71
C CYS A 373 -10.52 6.88 2.48
N VAL A 374 -10.96 6.99 1.22
CA VAL A 374 -12.24 7.61 0.86
C VAL A 374 -13.22 6.54 0.40
N LYS A 375 -14.36 6.45 1.08
CA LYS A 375 -15.44 5.52 0.73
C LYS A 375 -16.08 5.91 -0.61
N ILE A 376 -16.35 4.94 -1.47
CA ILE A 376 -17.08 5.15 -2.71
C ILE A 376 -18.56 5.32 -2.39
N THR A 377 -19.07 6.52 -2.61
CA THR A 377 -20.47 6.89 -2.37
C THR A 377 -21.21 7.18 -3.67
N LYS A 378 -22.50 7.50 -3.60
CA LYS A 378 -23.23 7.99 -4.77
C LYS A 378 -22.81 9.43 -5.08
N GLU A 379 -22.80 9.82 -6.36
CA GLU A 379 -22.63 11.24 -6.72
C GLU A 379 -23.80 12.07 -6.16
N THR A 380 -23.48 13.06 -5.32
CA THR A 380 -24.48 14.03 -4.84
C THR A 380 -24.76 15.07 -5.93
N ARG A 381 -26.01 15.16 -6.40
CA ARG A 381 -26.45 16.20 -7.36
C ARG A 381 -27.56 17.06 -6.75
N THR A 382 -27.50 18.37 -7.00
CA THR A 382 -28.68 19.23 -6.81
C THR A 382 -29.58 19.18 -8.03
N VAL A 383 -30.86 18.95 -7.79
CA VAL A 383 -31.86 18.73 -8.84
C VAL A 383 -32.64 20.02 -9.13
N ASP A 384 -32.75 20.91 -8.15
CA ASP A 384 -33.35 22.23 -8.32
C ASP A 384 -32.27 23.32 -8.32
N PRO A 385 -32.41 24.37 -9.17
CA PRO A 385 -31.57 25.56 -9.04
C PRO A 385 -31.84 26.22 -7.69
N ALA A 386 -30.79 26.42 -6.90
CA ALA A 386 -30.88 27.04 -5.59
C ALA A 386 -30.76 28.55 -5.75
N ASN A 387 -31.88 29.26 -5.87
CA ASN A 387 -31.88 30.70 -6.06
C ASN A 387 -31.51 31.46 -4.77
N ALA A 388 -30.94 32.66 -4.89
CA ALA A 388 -30.79 33.56 -3.76
C ALA A 388 -32.14 33.78 -3.05
N GLY A 389 -32.14 33.67 -1.72
CA GLY A 389 -33.33 33.70 -0.87
C GLY A 389 -33.97 32.34 -0.60
N SER A 390 -33.51 31.25 -1.23
CA SER A 390 -34.05 29.91 -0.97
C SER A 390 -33.63 29.45 0.43
N THR A 391 -34.56 28.91 1.21
CA THR A 391 -34.27 28.21 2.47
C THR A 391 -34.37 26.70 2.31
N ILE A 392 -34.74 26.24 1.11
CA ILE A 392 -35.04 24.85 0.79
C ILE A 392 -34.36 24.49 -0.52
N ILE A 393 -33.65 23.36 -0.55
CA ILE A 393 -33.08 22.79 -1.79
C ILE A 393 -33.48 21.33 -1.87
N LYS A 394 -33.90 20.88 -3.07
CA LYS A 394 -34.05 19.46 -3.35
C LYS A 394 -32.71 18.87 -3.78
N ILE A 395 -32.31 17.82 -3.08
CA ILE A 395 -31.14 17.02 -3.41
C ILE A 395 -31.59 15.63 -3.84
N GLU A 396 -30.87 15.09 -4.81
CA GLU A 396 -30.91 13.66 -5.08
C GLU A 396 -29.75 13.00 -4.35
N ASN A 397 -30.11 12.19 -3.34
CA ASN A 397 -29.31 11.14 -2.72
C ASN A 397 -27.96 11.60 -2.12
N ASP A 398 -27.97 11.90 -0.83
CA ASP A 398 -26.77 11.95 0.00
C ASP A 398 -26.97 11.03 1.20
N ASP A 399 -26.07 10.06 1.39
CA ASP A 399 -26.19 9.02 2.41
C ASP A 399 -25.83 9.55 3.82
N ASP A 400 -25.22 10.73 3.93
CA ASP A 400 -24.57 11.18 5.17
C ASP A 400 -24.98 12.59 5.68
N ILE A 401 -25.96 13.29 5.06
CA ILE A 401 -26.40 14.61 5.54
C ILE A 401 -27.43 14.49 6.68
N VAL A 402 -27.10 15.03 7.86
CA VAL A 402 -27.97 15.09 9.03
C VAL A 402 -28.21 16.53 9.53
N PRO A 403 -29.31 16.79 10.26
CA PRO A 403 -29.50 18.07 10.93
C PRO A 403 -28.29 18.43 11.83
N GLY A 404 -27.75 19.63 11.64
CA GLY A 404 -26.54 20.11 12.33
C GLY A 404 -25.29 20.21 11.45
N ASP A 405 -25.27 19.55 10.29
CA ASP A 405 -24.15 19.65 9.36
C ASP A 405 -23.99 21.07 8.79
N ARG A 406 -22.74 21.42 8.46
CA ARG A 406 -22.41 22.65 7.74
C ARG A 406 -22.08 22.33 6.30
N LEU A 407 -22.85 22.91 5.40
CA LEU A 407 -22.69 22.76 3.95
C LEU A 407 -21.94 23.98 3.43
N ASN A 408 -20.84 23.74 2.71
CA ASN A 408 -20.14 24.78 1.96
C ASN A 408 -20.60 24.71 0.50
N LEU A 409 -21.14 25.81 -0.03
CA LEU A 409 -21.78 25.82 -1.35
C LEU A 409 -20.86 26.49 -2.39
N PRO A 410 -20.19 25.75 -3.30
CA PRO A 410 -19.32 26.36 -4.29
C PRO A 410 -20.15 26.94 -5.46
N GLY A 411 -19.92 28.22 -5.76
CA GLY A 411 -20.50 28.89 -6.92
C GLY A 411 -20.72 30.38 -6.68
N ALA A 412 -19.80 31.19 -7.19
CA ALA A 412 -19.70 32.66 -7.12
C ALA A 412 -19.11 33.25 -5.81
N ASN A 413 -17.81 33.52 -5.84
CA ASN A 413 -17.06 34.59 -5.16
C ASN A 413 -17.18 34.88 -3.64
N THR A 414 -17.92 34.16 -2.80
CA THR A 414 -18.21 34.70 -1.43
C THR A 414 -18.35 33.76 -0.24
N GLY A 415 -18.02 32.46 -0.30
CA GLY A 415 -17.87 31.66 0.93
C GLY A 415 -19.16 31.49 1.75
N GLU A 416 -20.28 31.23 1.08
CA GLU A 416 -21.55 30.93 1.74
C GLU A 416 -21.50 29.58 2.48
N THR A 417 -21.78 29.60 3.78
CA THR A 417 -21.90 28.41 4.64
C THR A 417 -23.27 28.34 5.28
N GLY A 418 -24.00 27.25 5.03
CA GLY A 418 -25.35 27.02 5.57
C GLY A 418 -25.35 25.89 6.61
N MET A 419 -26.06 26.08 7.74
CA MET A 419 -26.33 25.01 8.70
C MET A 419 -27.62 24.28 8.31
N VAL A 420 -27.56 22.96 8.21
CA VAL A 420 -28.73 22.11 7.95
C VAL A 420 -29.63 22.13 9.18
N GLN A 421 -30.84 22.65 9.03
CA GLN A 421 -31.85 22.67 10.08
C GLN A 421 -32.67 21.39 10.11
N SER A 422 -33.03 20.85 8.94
CA SER A 422 -33.76 19.59 8.82
C SER A 422 -33.61 18.95 7.45
N VAL A 423 -33.78 17.62 7.41
CA VAL A 423 -33.87 16.81 6.19
C VAL A 423 -35.23 16.15 6.17
N THR A 424 -35.96 16.24 5.05
CA THR A 424 -37.28 15.62 4.89
C THR A 424 -37.28 14.62 3.74
N PRO A 425 -37.71 13.35 3.96
CA PRO A 425 -38.17 12.79 5.24
C PRO A 425 -37.05 12.71 6.30
N ALA A 426 -37.43 12.86 7.57
CA ALA A 426 -36.47 12.84 8.68
C ALA A 426 -35.83 11.44 8.78
N GLY A 427 -34.49 11.39 8.77
CA GLY A 427 -33.75 10.13 8.74
C GLY A 427 -33.83 9.39 7.40
N ALA A 428 -33.97 10.12 6.28
CA ALA A 428 -33.90 9.53 4.94
C ALA A 428 -32.58 8.75 4.79
N VAL A 429 -32.69 7.41 4.76
CA VAL A 429 -31.59 6.52 4.39
C VAL A 429 -31.77 6.16 2.92
N PHE A 430 -30.92 6.75 2.07
CA PHE A 430 -30.87 6.40 0.66
C PHE A 430 -30.22 5.01 0.55
N PRO A 431 -30.96 4.00 0.05
CA PRO A 431 -31.54 4.01 -1.30
C PRO A 431 -33.08 3.92 -1.36
N THR A 432 -33.80 4.12 -0.25
CA THR A 432 -35.26 3.92 -0.21
C THR A 432 -36.11 5.15 -0.54
N ALA A 433 -35.55 6.36 -0.42
CA ALA A 433 -36.21 7.61 -0.80
C ALA A 433 -35.72 8.06 -2.19
N ALA A 434 -36.61 8.50 -3.08
CA ALA A 434 -36.22 8.96 -4.42
C ALA A 434 -35.60 10.38 -4.42
N ALA A 435 -35.89 11.19 -3.39
CA ALA A 435 -35.41 12.55 -3.21
C ALA A 435 -35.54 12.97 -1.73
N ALA A 436 -34.70 13.91 -1.29
CA ALA A 436 -34.87 14.59 0.00
C ALA A 436 -34.82 16.11 -0.15
N THR A 437 -35.43 16.77 0.82
CA THR A 437 -35.49 18.22 0.92
C THR A 437 -34.66 18.67 2.12
N ILE A 438 -33.63 19.47 1.88
CA ILE A 438 -32.83 20.11 2.93
C ILE A 438 -33.41 21.48 3.23
N THR A 439 -33.60 21.78 4.52
CA THR A 439 -33.95 23.12 5.01
C THR A 439 -32.75 23.75 5.70
N PHE A 440 -32.44 24.99 5.34
CA PHE A 440 -31.35 25.78 5.90
C PHE A 440 -31.84 26.72 7.00
N ALA A 441 -31.00 26.92 8.02
CA ALA A 441 -31.30 27.87 9.10
C ALA A 441 -31.31 29.35 8.66
N ALA A 442 -30.69 29.66 7.51
CA ALA A 442 -30.70 30.98 6.90
C ALA A 442 -30.91 30.86 5.38
N PRO A 443 -31.54 31.87 4.73
CA PRO A 443 -31.71 31.88 3.28
C PRO A 443 -30.36 31.96 2.55
N LEU A 444 -30.29 31.33 1.37
CA LEU A 444 -29.14 31.43 0.49
C LEU A 444 -28.89 32.88 0.03
N GLN A 445 -27.64 33.26 -0.08
CA GLN A 445 -27.22 34.59 -0.52
C GLN A 445 -27.00 34.64 -2.03
N PHE A 446 -26.68 33.50 -2.66
CA PHE A 446 -26.35 33.42 -4.09
C PHE A 446 -27.22 32.41 -4.84
N ALA A 447 -27.21 32.53 -6.17
CA ALA A 447 -27.95 31.64 -7.07
C ALA A 447 -27.04 30.53 -7.63
N HIS A 448 -27.50 29.28 -7.58
CA HIS A 448 -26.77 28.11 -8.06
C HIS A 448 -27.58 27.37 -9.15
N PRO A 449 -27.06 27.19 -10.38
CA PRO A 449 -27.72 26.45 -11.44
C PRO A 449 -27.93 24.96 -11.12
N ALA A 450 -29.00 24.37 -11.67
CA ALA A 450 -29.25 22.93 -11.57
C ALA A 450 -28.08 22.13 -12.18
N GLY A 451 -27.73 21.00 -11.54
CA GLY A 451 -26.63 20.13 -11.98
C GLY A 451 -25.22 20.58 -11.55
N GLN A 452 -25.06 21.72 -10.86
CA GLN A 452 -23.83 21.99 -10.11
C GLN A 452 -23.78 21.16 -8.82
N THR A 453 -22.58 20.76 -8.39
CA THR A 453 -22.38 20.24 -7.04
C THR A 453 -22.46 21.42 -6.07
N VAL A 454 -23.65 21.67 -5.53
CA VAL A 454 -23.91 22.81 -4.63
C VAL A 454 -23.51 22.48 -3.20
N VAL A 455 -23.18 21.23 -2.86
CA VAL A 455 -22.79 20.81 -1.52
C VAL A 455 -21.44 20.10 -1.57
N LYS A 456 -20.46 20.60 -0.82
CA LYS A 456 -19.21 19.87 -0.52
C LYS A 456 -19.12 19.65 0.99
N LEU A 457 -19.17 18.38 1.43
CA LEU A 457 -18.94 18.02 2.82
C LEU A 457 -17.43 17.99 3.12
N PRO A 458 -17.00 18.38 4.34
CA PRO A 458 -15.64 18.12 4.78
C PRO A 458 -15.38 16.60 4.96
N PRO A 459 -14.12 16.15 4.91
CA PRO A 459 -13.80 14.72 4.96
C PRO A 459 -14.33 14.02 6.24
N PRO A 460 -14.60 12.70 6.20
CA PRO A 460 -15.24 11.98 7.29
C PRO A 460 -14.35 11.95 8.55
N GLY A 461 -14.91 12.33 9.71
CA GLY A 461 -14.20 12.31 10.99
C GLY A 461 -14.76 13.22 12.07
N CYS A 462 -15.65 14.17 11.74
CA CYS A 462 -16.28 15.05 12.72
C CYS A 462 -17.54 14.41 13.34
N GLY A 463 -17.35 13.35 14.11
CA GLY A 463 -18.41 12.73 14.92
C GLY A 463 -18.79 13.57 16.14
N ALA A 464 -20.08 13.65 16.43
CA ALA A 464 -20.72 14.51 17.42
C ALA A 464 -20.43 14.20 18.92
N SER A 465 -19.25 13.71 19.31
CA SER A 465 -19.00 13.33 20.71
C SER A 465 -17.75 13.86 21.40
N LEU A 466 -16.81 14.55 20.75
CA LEU A 466 -15.73 15.25 21.47
C LEU A 466 -15.37 16.56 20.74
N GLY A 467 -15.73 17.70 21.34
CA GLY A 467 -15.57 19.01 20.73
C GLY A 467 -14.10 19.42 20.53
N ARG A 468 -13.74 19.74 19.29
CA ARG A 468 -13.02 20.96 18.81
C ARG A 468 -12.43 20.69 17.42
N CYS A 469 -13.17 21.02 16.36
CA CYS A 469 -12.56 21.43 15.09
C CYS A 469 -12.54 22.96 15.06
N GLN A 470 -11.38 23.54 15.34
CA GLN A 470 -11.17 24.98 15.17
C GLN A 470 -11.03 25.27 13.66
N LEU A 471 -12.08 25.83 13.07
CA LEU A 471 -11.98 26.57 11.81
C LEU A 471 -10.99 27.72 12.00
N GLN A 472 -9.90 27.73 11.22
CA GLN A 472 -9.06 28.92 11.08
C GLN A 472 -9.90 30.07 10.53
N ARG A 473 -9.89 31.18 11.27
CA ARG A 473 -10.60 32.41 10.96
C ARG A 473 -9.75 33.23 10.00
N LEU A 474 -9.99 33.13 8.68
CA LEU A 474 -9.50 34.12 7.72
C LEU A 474 -10.30 35.42 7.93
N VAL A 475 -9.78 36.32 8.77
CA VAL A 475 -10.28 37.68 8.90
C VAL A 475 -9.54 38.56 7.89
N GLY A 476 -10.14 38.76 6.72
CA GLY A 476 -9.85 39.96 5.92
C GLY A 476 -10.54 41.16 6.56
N ARG A 477 -9.79 42.19 6.95
CA ARG A 477 -10.33 43.54 7.13
C ARG A 477 -10.27 44.26 5.79
N TRP A 478 -11.31 45.05 5.52
CA TRP A 478 -11.46 45.99 4.41
C TRP A 478 -10.23 46.86 4.18
#